data_AF-A0A6J1L700-F1
#
_entry.id   AF-A0A6J1L700-F1
#
_cell.length_a   1.000
_cell.length_b   1.000
_cell.length_c   1.000
_cell.angle_alpha   90.00
_cell.angle_beta   90.00
_cell.angle_gamma   90.00
#
_symmetry.space_group_name_H-M   'P 1'
#
loop_
_entity.id
_entity.type
_entity.pdbx_description
1 polymer ?
#
loop_
_entity_poly.entity_id
_entity_poly.type
_entity_poly.pdbx_seq_one_letter_code
_entity_poly.pdbx_strand_id
1 'polypeptide(L)'
;MCLLQFEALRYTTLIVIIIFAIFNILDGSVAIVTLCNGQQNIRTALIVSIVMNTLINIPLVTGINGTYRNNTLKLKRFIVAMMMYFFVKILLRKFVDPLETSNNELSIQIWYELCIIFSGLCFVLAIPLWVKVSEKCNLSEIQV
;
A
#
# COMPACT_ATOMS: atom_id res chain seq x y z
N MET A 1 -13.74 -22.43 11.02
CA MET A 1 -12.40 -21.82 11.15
C MET A 1 -12.34 -21.02 12.44
N CYS A 2 -11.39 -21.33 13.32
CA CYS A 2 -11.32 -20.83 14.70
C CYS A 2 -11.19 -19.30 14.78
N LEU A 3 -11.81 -18.70 15.80
CA LEU A 3 -11.77 -17.28 16.15
C LEU A 3 -10.33 -16.71 16.12
N LEU A 4 -9.36 -17.53 16.55
CA LEU A 4 -7.92 -17.27 16.50
C LEU A 4 -7.40 -16.94 15.08
N GLN A 5 -7.85 -17.65 14.04
CA GLN A 5 -7.40 -17.42 12.66
C GLN A 5 -7.94 -16.10 12.10
N PHE A 6 -9.11 -15.64 12.57
CA PHE A 6 -9.67 -14.36 12.19
C PHE A 6 -8.92 -13.20 12.85
N GLU A 7 -8.64 -13.32 14.15
CA GLU A 7 -7.87 -12.31 14.87
C GLU A 7 -6.42 -12.21 14.35
N ALA A 8 -5.78 -13.36 14.12
CA ALA A 8 -4.45 -13.40 13.50
C ALA A 8 -4.44 -12.66 12.15
N LEU A 9 -5.39 -12.98 11.25
CA LEU A 9 -5.48 -12.30 9.95
C LEU A 9 -5.68 -10.78 10.10
N ARG A 10 -6.51 -10.35 11.04
CA ARG A 10 -6.74 -8.91 11.32
C ARG A 10 -5.45 -8.23 11.76
N TYR A 11 -4.74 -8.79 12.75
CA TYR A 11 -3.50 -8.21 13.25
C TYR A 11 -2.40 -8.22 12.19
N THR A 12 -2.23 -9.31 11.43
CA THR A 12 -1.28 -9.36 10.33
C THR A 12 -1.60 -8.31 9.27
N THR A 13 -2.87 -8.12 8.91
CA THR A 13 -3.28 -7.07 7.96
C THR A 13 -2.91 -5.67 8.49
N LEU A 14 -3.18 -5.37 9.77
CA LEU A 14 -2.80 -4.08 10.38
C LEU A 14 -1.29 -3.86 10.36
N ILE A 15 -0.51 -4.87 10.76
CA ILE A 15 0.96 -4.78 10.79
C ILE A 15 1.50 -4.49 9.39
N VAL A 16 1.01 -5.20 8.37
CA VAL A 16 1.45 -4.98 6.99
C VAL A 16 1.06 -3.59 6.48
N ILE A 17 -0.12 -3.08 6.83
CA ILE A 17 -0.53 -1.70 6.50
C ILE A 17 0.41 -0.67 7.13
N ILE A 18 0.79 -0.87 8.40
CA ILE A 18 1.70 0.03 9.12
C ILE A 18 3.10 -0.01 8.50
N ILE A 19 3.62 -1.20 8.21
CA ILE A 19 4.93 -1.36 7.56
C ILE A 19 4.93 -0.69 6.18
N PHE A 20 3.87 -0.88 5.40
CA PHE A 20 3.72 -0.21 4.11
C PHE A 20 3.69 1.32 4.26
N ALA A 21 3.01 1.86 5.27
CA ALA A 21 2.99 3.30 5.53
C ALA A 21 4.40 3.86 5.80
N ILE A 22 5.24 3.12 6.54
CA ILE A 22 6.64 3.47 6.80
C ILE A 22 7.43 3.51 5.49
N PHE A 23 7.33 2.45 4.67
CA PHE A 23 8.04 2.41 3.39
C PHE A 23 7.57 3.49 2.42
N ASN A 24 6.27 3.79 2.39
CA ASN A 24 5.72 4.87 1.58
C ASN A 24 6.31 6.25 1.94
N ILE A 25 6.50 6.51 3.24
CA ILE A 25 7.14 7.75 3.72
C ILE A 25 8.61 7.79 3.30
N LEU A 26 9.34 6.68 3.43
CA LEU A 26 10.76 6.60 3.07
C LEU A 26 10.95 6.77 1.55
N ASP A 27 10.18 6.06 0.73
CA ASP A 27 10.20 6.20 -0.73
C ASP A 27 9.87 7.64 -1.16
N GLY A 28 8.87 8.27 -0.54
CA GLY A 28 8.54 9.67 -0.80
C GLY A 28 9.68 10.64 -0.42
N SER A 29 10.31 10.42 0.72
CA SER A 29 11.42 11.25 1.21
C SER A 29 12.63 11.16 0.28
N VAL A 30 13.00 9.93 -0.12
CA VAL A 30 14.12 9.72 -1.04
C VAL A 30 13.79 10.31 -2.41
N ALA A 31 12.58 10.13 -2.93
CA ALA A 31 12.16 10.72 -4.21
C ALA A 31 12.25 12.26 -4.20
N ILE A 32 11.90 12.92 -3.09
CA ILE A 32 12.05 14.38 -2.93
C ILE A 32 13.52 14.78 -2.96
N VAL A 33 14.39 14.10 -2.22
CA VAL A 33 15.82 14.41 -2.18
C VAL A 33 16.44 14.25 -3.57
N THR A 34 16.09 13.19 -4.30
CA THR A 34 16.57 12.97 -5.67
C THR A 34 16.07 14.04 -6.63
N LEU A 35 14.80 14.46 -6.49
CA LEU A 35 14.24 15.54 -7.29
C LEU A 35 14.99 16.86 -7.06
N CYS A 36 15.34 17.17 -5.81
CA CYS A 36 16.12 18.35 -5.43
C CYS A 36 17.56 18.30 -5.96
N ASN A 37 18.15 17.11 -6.09
CA ASN A 37 19.50 16.92 -6.64
C ASN A 37 19.57 17.07 -8.17
N GLY A 38 18.46 17.36 -8.85
CA GLY A 38 18.48 17.89 -10.22
C GLY A 38 18.50 16.87 -11.36
N GLN A 39 18.13 15.60 -11.12
CA GLN A 39 18.04 14.61 -12.20
C GLN A 39 16.85 14.88 -13.14
N GLN A 40 17.10 15.64 -14.22
CA GLN A 40 16.06 16.10 -15.14
C GLN A 40 15.36 14.98 -15.92
N ASN A 41 16.07 13.90 -16.26
CA ASN A 41 15.55 12.83 -17.13
C ASN A 41 14.43 12.00 -16.47
N ILE A 42 14.37 11.98 -15.13
CA ILE A 42 13.37 11.21 -14.36
C ILE A 42 12.40 12.11 -13.58
N ARG A 43 12.48 13.42 -13.78
CA ARG A 43 11.75 14.43 -13.00
C ARG A 43 10.25 14.16 -12.96
N THR A 44 9.65 13.84 -14.10
CA THR A 44 8.22 13.54 -14.20
C THR A 44 7.85 12.26 -13.43
N ALA A 45 8.66 11.20 -13.55
CA ALA A 45 8.42 9.95 -12.84
C ALA A 45 8.53 10.14 -11.31
N LEU A 46 9.51 10.91 -10.85
CA LEU A 46 9.67 11.26 -9.43
C LEU A 46 8.48 12.09 -8.91
N ILE A 47 8.02 13.09 -9.67
CA ILE A 47 6.86 13.90 -9.29
C ILE A 47 5.61 13.02 -9.16
N VAL A 48 5.34 12.16 -10.14
CA VAL A 48 4.19 11.24 -10.07
C VAL A 48 4.33 10.28 -8.89
N SER A 49 5.54 9.78 -8.60
CA SER A 49 5.81 8.94 -7.43
C SER A 49 5.49 9.66 -6.12
N ILE A 50 5.94 10.91 -5.96
CA ILE A 50 5.66 11.74 -4.77
C ILE A 50 4.16 11.99 -4.61
N VAL A 51 3.47 12.34 -5.69
CA VAL A 51 2.02 12.55 -5.68
C VAL A 51 1.29 11.28 -5.25
N MET A 52 1.68 10.12 -5.79
CA MET A 52 1.09 8.84 -5.39
C MET A 52 1.34 8.50 -3.92
N ASN A 53 2.56 8.70 -3.43
CA ASN A 53 2.91 8.46 -2.03
C ASN A 53 2.14 9.37 -1.08
N THR A 54 1.80 10.58 -1.53
CA THR A 54 0.97 11.50 -0.76
C THR A 54 -0.49 11.06 -0.74
N LEU A 55 -1.04 10.70 -1.93
CA LEU A 55 -2.44 10.32 -2.08
C LEU A 55 -2.78 9.00 -1.37
N ILE A 56 -1.84 8.04 -1.31
CA ILE A 56 -2.08 6.73 -0.68
C ILE A 56 -2.27 6.83 0.85
N ASN A 57 -1.91 7.94 1.49
CA ASN A 57 -2.12 8.12 2.94
C ASN A 57 -3.62 8.10 3.33
N ILE A 58 -4.51 8.61 2.47
CA ILE A 58 -5.96 8.60 2.70
C ILE A 58 -6.51 7.17 2.78
N PRO A 59 -6.29 6.30 1.76
CA PRO A 59 -6.72 4.92 1.83
C PRO A 59 -6.00 4.14 2.95
N LEU A 60 -4.77 4.48 3.34
CA LEU A 60 -4.12 3.82 4.49
C LEU A 60 -4.88 4.04 5.80
N VAL A 61 -5.23 5.29 6.11
CA VAL A 61 -6.06 5.60 7.28
C VAL A 61 -7.42 4.92 7.18
N THR A 62 -7.99 4.88 5.97
CA THR A 62 -9.27 4.19 5.72
C THR A 62 -9.15 2.68 5.95
N GLY A 63 -8.05 2.05 5.54
CA GLY A 63 -7.75 0.64 5.68
C GLY A 63 -7.52 0.23 7.13
N ILE A 64 -6.76 1.02 7.90
CA ILE A 64 -6.57 0.81 9.34
C ILE A 64 -7.94 0.86 10.05
N ASN A 65 -8.72 1.91 9.78
CA ASN A 65 -10.05 2.07 10.37
C ASN A 65 -11.02 0.96 9.95
N GLY A 66 -10.98 0.55 8.68
CA GLY A 66 -11.79 -0.55 8.15
C GLY A 66 -11.44 -1.89 8.79
N THR A 67 -10.15 -2.15 8.98
CA THR A 67 -9.64 -3.37 9.62
C THR A 67 -9.98 -3.40 11.11
N TYR A 68 -9.78 -2.29 11.82
CA TYR A 68 -10.06 -2.20 13.26
C TYR A 68 -11.55 -2.31 13.58
N ARG A 69 -12.41 -1.61 12.81
CA ARG A 69 -13.87 -1.58 13.02
C ARG A 69 -14.63 -2.66 12.26
N ASN A 70 -13.95 -3.59 11.59
CA ASN A 70 -14.58 -4.60 10.72
C ASN A 70 -15.60 -3.97 9.74
N ASN A 71 -15.25 -2.85 9.11
CA ASN A 71 -16.14 -2.14 8.20
C ASN A 71 -15.86 -2.56 6.75
N THR A 72 -16.78 -3.31 6.16
CA THR A 72 -16.68 -3.86 4.80
C THR A 72 -16.50 -2.79 3.73
N LEU A 73 -17.25 -1.68 3.79
CA LEU A 73 -17.16 -0.59 2.82
C LEU A 73 -15.79 0.08 2.84
N LYS A 74 -15.23 0.32 4.02
CA LYS A 74 -13.88 0.89 4.18
C LYS A 74 -12.81 -0.08 3.68
N LEU A 75 -12.93 -1.37 3.99
CA LEU A 75 -12.02 -2.40 3.48
C LEU A 75 -12.08 -2.50 1.96
N LYS A 76 -13.27 -2.45 1.34
CA LYS A 76 -13.43 -2.46 -0.12
C LYS A 76 -12.73 -1.25 -0.76
N ARG A 77 -12.95 -0.04 -0.23
CA ARG A 77 -12.28 1.18 -0.71
C ARG A 77 -10.77 1.08 -0.59
N PHE A 78 -10.28 0.54 0.53
CA PHE A 78 -8.86 0.31 0.75
C PHE A 78 -8.27 -0.66 -0.28
N ILE A 79 -8.90 -1.82 -0.50
CA ILE A 79 -8.44 -2.83 -1.48
C ILE A 79 -8.31 -2.22 -2.88
N VAL A 80 -9.33 -1.52 -3.35
CA VAL A 80 -9.33 -0.91 -4.69
C VAL A 80 -8.22 0.15 -4.81
N ALA A 81 -8.05 0.99 -3.78
CA ALA A 81 -7.00 2.01 -3.77
C ALA A 81 -5.59 1.39 -3.78
N MET A 82 -5.36 0.33 -2.99
CA MET A 82 -4.08 -0.38 -2.96
C MET A 82 -3.78 -1.08 -4.29
N MET A 83 -4.79 -1.68 -4.95
CA MET A 83 -4.62 -2.23 -6.29
C MET A 83 -4.23 -1.15 -7.31
N MET A 84 -4.93 -0.01 -7.33
CA MET A 84 -4.61 1.08 -8.25
C MET A 84 -3.18 1.59 -8.02
N TYR A 85 -2.79 1.80 -6.76
CA TYR A 85 -1.45 2.22 -6.41
C TYR A 85 -0.38 1.23 -6.86
N PHE A 86 -0.59 -0.07 -6.61
CA PHE A 86 0.30 -1.14 -7.01
C PHE A 86 0.55 -1.15 -8.52
N PHE A 87 -0.53 -1.11 -9.33
CA PHE A 87 -0.39 -1.10 -10.78
C PHE A 87 0.29 0.17 -11.31
N VAL A 88 -0.02 1.34 -10.75
CA VAL A 88 0.62 2.57 -11.21
C VAL A 88 2.11 2.60 -10.84
N LYS A 89 2.50 2.14 -9.64
CA LYS A 89 3.91 1.97 -9.29
C LYS A 89 4.61 0.94 -10.19
N ILE A 90 3.97 -0.16 -10.54
CA ILE A 90 4.58 -1.09 -11.51
C ILE A 90 4.79 -0.43 -12.89
N LEU A 91 3.84 0.36 -13.37
CA LEU A 91 3.99 1.07 -14.65
C LEU A 91 5.11 2.13 -14.59
N LEU A 92 5.21 2.84 -13.48
CA LEU A 92 6.24 3.85 -13.24
C LEU A 92 7.64 3.23 -13.10
N ARG A 93 7.75 1.97 -12.67
CA ARG A 93 9.04 1.25 -12.54
C ARG A 93 9.89 1.34 -13.81
N LYS A 94 9.27 1.18 -14.98
CA LYS A 94 9.96 1.24 -16.29
C LYS A 94 10.68 2.56 -16.55
N PHE A 95 10.26 3.64 -15.89
CA PHE A 95 10.88 4.96 -16.02
C PHE A 95 11.94 5.23 -14.95
N VAL A 96 12.00 4.39 -13.91
CA VAL A 96 12.95 4.46 -12.79
C VAL A 96 14.08 3.41 -12.94
N ASP A 97 13.84 2.32 -13.66
CA ASP A 97 14.82 1.26 -13.97
C ASP A 97 16.15 1.72 -14.61
N PRO A 98 16.25 2.81 -15.42
CA PRO A 98 17.53 3.24 -16.01
C PRO A 98 18.56 3.81 -15.02
N LEU A 99 18.25 3.88 -13.73
CA LEU A 99 19.05 4.56 -12.72
C LEU A 99 20.11 3.67 -12.04
N GLU A 100 20.43 2.48 -12.54
CA GLU A 100 21.38 1.56 -11.87
C GLU A 100 22.83 2.05 -11.72
N THR A 101 23.17 3.27 -12.15
CA THR A 101 24.56 3.72 -12.33
C THR A 101 25.21 4.38 -11.10
N SER A 102 24.48 4.74 -10.05
CA SER A 102 25.06 5.36 -8.85
C SER A 102 24.46 4.87 -7.51
N ASN A 103 25.24 4.92 -6.43
CA ASN A 103 24.82 4.45 -5.10
C ASN A 103 23.55 5.14 -4.57
N ASN A 104 23.34 6.42 -4.91
CA ASN A 104 22.13 7.15 -4.51
C ASN A 104 20.89 6.61 -5.24
N GLU A 105 21.07 6.15 -6.48
CA GLU A 105 20.00 5.62 -7.31
C GLU A 105 19.61 4.19 -6.91
N LEU A 106 20.58 3.36 -6.49
CA LEU A 106 20.32 2.03 -5.93
C LEU A 106 19.41 2.11 -4.70
N SER A 107 19.61 3.12 -3.84
CA SER A 107 18.76 3.36 -2.67
C SER A 107 17.31 3.67 -3.06
N ILE A 108 17.10 4.52 -4.08
CA ILE A 108 15.75 4.85 -4.61
C ILE A 108 15.03 3.58 -5.04
N GLN A 109 15.72 2.73 -5.81
CA GLN A 109 15.14 1.50 -6.37
C GLN A 109 14.69 0.53 -5.26
N ILE A 110 15.49 0.37 -4.20
CA ILE A 110 15.14 -0.51 -3.08
C ILE A 110 13.86 -0.04 -2.38
N TRP A 111 13.77 1.24 -2.01
CA TRP A 111 12.58 1.78 -1.32
C TRP A 111 11.33 1.70 -2.19
N TYR A 112 11.51 1.92 -3.49
CA TYR A 112 10.46 1.84 -4.49
C TYR A 112 9.91 0.40 -4.64
N GLU A 113 10.79 -0.59 -4.74
CA GLU A 113 10.42 -2.00 -4.85
C GLU A 113 9.75 -2.50 -3.56
N LEU A 114 10.23 -2.09 -2.39
CA LEU A 114 9.57 -2.40 -1.11
C LEU A 114 8.15 -1.83 -1.07
N CYS A 115 7.92 -0.62 -1.59
CA CYS A 115 6.56 -0.06 -1.70
C CYS A 115 5.65 -0.89 -2.61
N ILE A 116 6.17 -1.40 -3.74
CA ILE A 116 5.41 -2.29 -4.64
C ILE A 116 5.06 -3.58 -3.92
N ILE A 117 6.04 -4.26 -3.32
CA ILE A 117 5.83 -5.55 -2.65
C ILE A 117 4.81 -5.41 -1.53
N PHE A 118 4.97 -4.42 -0.65
CA PHE A 118 4.10 -4.25 0.50
C PHE A 118 2.71 -3.74 0.13
N SER A 119 2.57 -2.93 -0.92
CA SER A 119 1.24 -2.59 -1.44
C SER A 119 0.49 -3.81 -2.00
N GLY A 120 1.23 -4.73 -2.63
CA GLY A 120 0.73 -6.05 -3.03
C GLY A 120 0.20 -6.86 -1.85
N LEU A 121 1.04 -7.02 -0.81
CA LEU A 121 0.68 -7.75 0.41
C LEU A 121 -0.53 -7.14 1.11
N CYS A 122 -0.65 -5.80 1.13
CA CYS A 122 -1.80 -5.12 1.73
C CYS A 122 -3.14 -5.58 1.14
N PHE A 123 -3.28 -5.66 -0.19
CA PHE A 123 -4.56 -6.09 -0.77
C PHE A 123 -4.74 -7.61 -0.70
N VAL A 124 -3.66 -8.41 -0.83
CA VAL A 124 -3.72 -9.87 -0.69
C VAL A 124 -4.22 -10.31 0.69
N LEU A 125 -3.85 -9.58 1.74
CA LEU A 125 -4.34 -9.84 3.11
C LEU A 125 -5.70 -9.18 3.40
N ALA A 126 -5.97 -8.01 2.83
CA ALA A 126 -7.25 -7.32 3.05
C ALA A 126 -8.44 -8.00 2.36
N ILE A 127 -8.25 -8.66 1.21
CA ILE A 127 -9.31 -9.41 0.51
C ILE A 127 -9.91 -10.53 1.38
N PRO A 128 -9.14 -11.49 1.91
CA PRO A 128 -9.69 -12.55 2.76
C PRO A 128 -10.27 -12.01 4.07
N LEU A 129 -9.73 -10.90 4.60
CA LEU A 129 -10.31 -10.22 5.75
C LEU A 129 -11.69 -9.65 5.41
N TRP A 130 -11.82 -8.96 4.27
CA TRP A 130 -13.08 -8.40 3.78
C TRP A 130 -14.14 -9.49 3.60
N VAL A 131 -13.79 -10.61 2.96
CA VAL A 131 -14.70 -11.76 2.78
C VAL A 131 -15.20 -12.27 4.14
N LYS A 132 -14.29 -12.55 5.08
CA LYS A 132 -14.66 -13.06 6.42
C LYS A 132 -15.51 -12.08 7.23
N VAL A 133 -15.26 -10.77 7.11
CA VAL A 133 -16.08 -9.75 7.77
C VAL A 133 -17.48 -9.73 7.16
N SER A 134 -17.59 -9.82 5.83
CA SER A 134 -18.88 -9.84 5.13
C SER A 134 -19.71 -11.07 5.48
N GLU A 135 -19.09 -12.25 5.57
CA GLU A 135 -19.75 -13.49 5.99
C GLU A 135 -20.36 -13.37 7.40
N LYS A 136 -19.62 -12.77 8.34
CA LYS A 136 -20.11 -12.54 9.72
C LYS A 136 -21.30 -11.59 9.77
N CYS A 137 -21.30 -10.51 8.99
CA CYS A 137 -22.44 -9.59 8.91
C CYS A 137 -23.69 -10.28 8.35
N ASN A 138 -23.54 -11.09 7.30
CA ASN A 138 -24.67 -11.80 6.69
C ASN A 138 -25.23 -12.88 7.63
N LEU A 139 -24.38 -13.59 8.38
CA LEU A 139 -24.81 -14.58 9.37
C LEU A 139 -25.62 -13.95 10.53
N SER A 140 -25.25 -12.74 10.98
CA SER A 140 -26.02 -12.02 11.99
C SER A 140 -27.38 -11.53 11.49
N GLU A 141 -27.54 -11.29 10.18
CA GLU A 141 -28.83 -10.87 9.60
C GLU A 141 -29.79 -12.05 9.37
N ILE A 142 -29.28 -13.27 9.17
CA ILE A 142 -30.11 -14.47 8.95
C ILE A 142 -30.64 -15.08 10.28
N GLN A 143 -30.04 -14.72 11.42
CA GLN A 143 -30.44 -15.20 12.75
C GLN A 143 -31.43 -14.30 13.49
N VAL A 144 -31.97 -13.27 12.83
CA VAL A 144 -33.01 -12.37 13.35
C VAL A 144 -34.36 -12.69 12.72
#